data_AF-A0A9Q0ZXD7-F1
#
_entry.id   AF-A0A9Q0ZXD7-F1
#
_cell.length_a   1.000
_cell.length_b   1.000
_cell.length_c   1.000
_cell.angle_alpha   90.00
_cell.angle_beta   90.00
_cell.angle_gamma   90.00
#
_symmetry.space_group_name_H-M   'P 1'
#
loop_
_entity.id
_entity.type
_entity.pdbx_description
1 polymer ?
#
loop_
_entity_poly.entity_id
_entity_poly.type
_entity_poly.pdbx_seq_one_letter_code
_entity_poly.pdbx_strand_id
1 'polypeptide(L)'
;MGQNAYWFSIWFTNSKDRTVVWMANRDRPANGRGSRVSLRRGGAMVLTDVDGSIIWETNTTSTDVERAELLDTGNLVLIGPGSKILWQSFDFPTDTLLPNQLFIKRTKLIARLHSGSYASGYFSFFFDNDNVLRLIYDGPDISSIYWPSPDFDVFGNGRTNYNSSRTAVYDEMGHFISSDQLQFSASDTGLSRIERRLTIDHDGNLRLYSLKNDTGLWVISWQALSQLCNVHGICGINSICAYTPDPECSCPPGYEITEPGNWNKGCKPMFNQTLSQSQQVKFVQLPHVDYWGFDLNFSASTTLDSCMELCLGDYRCKAFSYRLDGGGRCFTKGVLFNGYRSPSFPGNVYLRLPVSFETSQLRILNGTDPICQSSESETTIGSPSMYSINTKRTRWVYFYSFASAIGFIELLFIVSEGREEHESDLARFGRVVKRKIQCGEVSWIEEIVDPRLNGKFSRKQATTMVELGISCVEEDRNKRPTMDAVVQALLECQDVDARCS
;
A
#
# COMPACT_ATOMS: atom_id res chain seq x y z
N MET A 1 -9.12 16.37 6.04
CA MET A 1 -9.04 17.71 5.40
C MET A 1 -10.44 18.10 4.94
N GLY A 2 -10.85 19.36 5.10
CA GLY A 2 -12.18 19.82 4.66
C GLY A 2 -12.37 19.68 3.15
N GLN A 3 -13.61 19.56 2.68
CA GLN A 3 -13.98 19.34 1.27
C GLN A 3 -13.61 20.50 0.30
N ASN A 4 -12.81 21.49 0.74
CA ASN A 4 -12.54 22.72 0.01
C ASN A 4 -11.04 23.06 -0.10
N ALA A 5 -10.18 22.03 -0.14
CA ALA A 5 -8.75 22.14 -0.34
C ALA A 5 -8.38 21.86 -1.80
N TYR A 6 -7.66 22.78 -2.45
CA TYR A 6 -7.29 22.69 -3.87
C TYR A 6 -5.80 22.92 -4.09
N TRP A 7 -5.29 22.29 -5.15
CA TRP A 7 -3.89 22.31 -5.53
C TRP A 7 -3.73 22.68 -7.00
N PHE A 8 -2.71 23.45 -7.32
CA PHE A 8 -2.26 23.69 -8.68
C PHE A 8 -1.24 22.62 -9.06
N SER A 9 -1.59 21.79 -10.04
CA SER A 9 -0.85 20.58 -10.38
C SER A 9 -0.82 20.29 -11.87
N ILE A 10 0.11 19.40 -12.25
CA ILE A 10 0.23 18.82 -13.59
C ILE A 10 -0.02 17.32 -13.45
N TRP A 11 -0.81 16.74 -14.36
CA TRP A 11 -1.19 15.33 -14.33
C TRP A 11 -1.28 14.73 -15.74
N PHE A 12 -1.20 13.41 -15.81
CA PHE A 12 -1.44 12.67 -17.06
C PHE A 12 -2.94 12.62 -17.38
N THR A 13 -3.34 13.15 -18.53
CA THR A 13 -4.75 13.21 -18.98
C THR A 13 -5.32 11.84 -19.33
N ASN A 14 -4.52 10.96 -19.91
CA ASN A 14 -4.91 9.61 -20.33
C ASN A 14 -4.81 8.56 -19.20
N SER A 15 -4.39 8.98 -18.01
CA SER A 15 -4.40 8.11 -16.82
C SER A 15 -5.81 8.02 -16.25
N LYS A 16 -6.24 6.80 -15.91
CA LYS A 16 -7.55 6.53 -15.30
C LYS A 16 -7.81 7.38 -14.06
N ASP A 17 -6.78 7.52 -13.21
CA ASP A 17 -6.86 8.22 -11.93
C ASP A 17 -6.31 9.64 -12.00
N ARG A 18 -6.09 10.19 -13.21
CA ARG A 18 -5.49 11.52 -13.44
C ARG A 18 -4.23 11.72 -12.60
N THR A 19 -3.27 10.80 -12.75
CA THR A 19 -2.07 10.77 -11.91
C THR A 19 -1.31 12.08 -11.96
N VAL A 20 -1.24 12.75 -10.81
CA VAL A 20 -0.48 13.97 -10.59
C VAL A 20 1.02 13.66 -10.57
N VAL A 21 1.82 14.48 -11.25
CA VAL A 21 3.27 14.35 -11.36
C VAL A 21 4.03 15.56 -10.82
N TRP A 22 3.35 16.69 -10.68
CA TRP A 22 3.91 17.90 -10.12
C TRP A 22 2.85 18.74 -9.44
N MET A 23 3.21 19.44 -8.38
CA MET A 23 2.30 20.27 -7.60
C MET A 23 3.03 21.48 -7.00
N ALA A 24 2.46 22.67 -7.17
CA ALA A 24 3.02 23.92 -6.68
C ALA A 24 2.88 24.06 -5.15
N ASN A 25 1.67 23.85 -4.64
CA ASN A 25 1.29 24.20 -3.27
C ASN A 25 0.97 22.97 -2.41
N ARG A 26 1.84 21.96 -2.49
CA ARG A 26 1.66 20.63 -1.90
C ARG A 26 1.20 20.65 -0.44
N ASP A 27 1.97 21.32 0.41
CA ASP A 27 1.75 21.36 1.86
C ASP A 27 0.87 22.54 2.31
N ARG A 28 0.42 23.39 1.38
CA ARG A 28 -0.41 24.56 1.65
C ARG A 28 -1.55 24.64 0.63
N PRO A 29 -2.63 23.85 0.80
CA PRO A 29 -3.77 23.88 -0.09
C PRO A 29 -4.44 25.26 -0.10
N ALA A 30 -4.95 25.66 -1.26
CA ALA A 30 -5.73 26.89 -1.42
C ALA A 30 -7.23 26.61 -1.32
N ASN A 31 -8.04 27.65 -1.09
CA ASN A 31 -9.49 27.51 -1.10
C ASN A 31 -10.00 27.24 -2.53
N GLY A 32 -10.97 26.33 -2.69
CA GLY A 32 -11.54 26.01 -4.01
C GLY A 32 -12.27 27.15 -4.70
N ARG A 33 -12.75 28.13 -3.92
CA ARG A 33 -13.47 29.30 -4.44
C ARG A 33 -12.70 30.57 -4.14
N GLY A 34 -12.46 31.36 -5.18
CA GLY A 34 -11.79 32.67 -5.07
C GLY A 34 -10.27 32.63 -5.20
N SER A 35 -9.64 31.45 -5.07
CA SER A 35 -8.21 31.29 -5.37
C SER A 35 -7.92 31.47 -6.85
N ARG A 36 -6.76 32.07 -7.17
CA ARG A 36 -6.38 32.44 -8.54
C ARG A 36 -4.89 32.20 -8.77
N VAL A 37 -4.58 31.61 -9.92
CA VAL A 37 -3.24 31.57 -10.47
C VAL A 37 -3.09 32.74 -11.45
N SER A 38 -2.04 33.53 -11.32
CA SER A 38 -1.80 34.70 -12.17
C SER A 38 -0.31 34.88 -12.46
N LEU A 39 0.02 35.33 -13.67
CA LEU A 39 1.35 35.82 -14.02
C LEU A 39 1.38 37.33 -13.76
N ARG A 40 2.20 37.77 -12.79
CA ARG A 40 2.28 39.18 -12.40
C ARG A 40 3.20 39.95 -13.34
N ARG A 41 3.05 41.28 -13.39
CA ARG A 41 3.93 42.18 -14.16
C ARG A 41 5.41 42.09 -13.78
N GLY A 42 5.71 41.65 -12.56
CA GLY A 42 7.08 41.39 -12.11
C GLY A 42 7.67 40.07 -12.60
N GLY A 43 6.98 39.34 -13.48
CA GLY A 43 7.44 38.07 -14.06
C GLY A 43 7.16 36.82 -13.22
N ALA A 44 6.82 36.97 -11.93
CA ALA A 44 6.47 35.83 -11.09
C ALA A 44 5.07 35.28 -11.40
N MET A 45 4.96 33.96 -11.49
CA MET A 45 3.67 33.26 -11.47
C MET A 45 3.29 32.99 -10.00
N VAL A 46 2.07 33.36 -9.62
CA VAL A 46 1.63 33.37 -8.22
C VAL A 46 0.26 32.72 -8.09
N LEU A 47 0.13 31.83 -7.10
CA LEU A 47 -1.14 31.31 -6.61
C LEU A 47 -1.55 32.10 -5.36
N THR A 48 -2.66 32.83 -5.45
CA THR A 48 -3.25 33.56 -4.32
C THR A 48 -4.52 32.88 -3.83
N ASP A 49 -4.75 32.89 -2.52
CA ASP A 49 -5.99 32.43 -1.89
C ASP A 49 -7.11 33.48 -1.98
N VAL A 50 -8.30 33.13 -1.50
CA VAL A 50 -9.50 33.98 -1.50
C VAL A 50 -9.32 35.31 -0.75
N ASP A 51 -8.46 35.35 0.27
CA ASP A 51 -8.12 36.55 1.04
C ASP A 51 -7.01 37.39 0.40
N GLY A 52 -6.49 36.97 -0.76
CA GLY A 52 -5.37 37.61 -1.45
C GLY A 52 -3.99 37.20 -0.92
N SER A 53 -3.91 36.34 0.10
CA SER A 53 -2.63 35.83 0.60
C SER A 53 -1.94 34.99 -0.47
N ILE A 54 -0.61 35.08 -0.53
CA ILE A 54 0.19 34.28 -1.47
C ILE A 54 0.39 32.89 -0.86
N ILE A 55 -0.11 31.88 -1.57
CA ILE A 55 0.05 30.47 -1.22
C ILE A 55 1.35 29.91 -1.78
N TRP A 56 1.66 30.26 -3.03
CA TRP A 56 2.86 29.83 -3.74
C TRP A 56 3.26 30.83 -4.82
N GLU A 57 4.56 30.95 -5.10
CA GLU A 57 5.10 31.73 -6.21
C GLU A 57 6.41 31.17 -6.75
N THR A 58 6.74 31.48 -8.01
CA THR A 58 7.95 31.00 -8.69
C THR A 58 9.25 31.69 -8.25
N ASN A 59 9.17 32.76 -7.46
CA ASN A 59 10.33 33.59 -7.05
C ASN A 59 11.26 33.96 -8.22
N THR A 60 10.66 34.27 -9.38
CA THR A 60 11.39 34.63 -10.60
C THR A 60 12.07 35.99 -10.41
N THR A 61 13.36 36.09 -10.73
CA THR A 61 14.15 37.32 -10.56
C THR A 61 14.04 38.28 -11.74
N SER A 62 13.62 37.79 -12.91
CA SER A 62 13.48 38.57 -14.14
C SER A 62 12.07 39.14 -14.29
N THR A 63 11.96 40.42 -14.64
CA THR A 63 10.69 41.08 -14.96
C THR A 63 10.24 40.84 -16.39
N ASP A 64 11.12 40.32 -17.25
CA ASP A 64 10.89 40.24 -18.70
C ASP A 64 10.17 38.94 -19.10
N VAL A 65 9.26 38.41 -18.28
CA VAL A 65 8.50 37.21 -18.65
C VAL A 65 7.41 37.59 -19.66
N GLU A 66 7.44 36.94 -20.82
CA GLU A 66 6.47 37.13 -21.90
C GLU A 66 5.24 36.23 -21.73
N ARG A 67 5.46 34.96 -21.36
CA ARG A 67 4.38 33.97 -21.19
C ARG A 67 4.77 32.80 -20.28
N ALA A 68 3.75 32.10 -19.80
CA ALA A 68 3.88 30.78 -19.20
C ALA A 68 3.40 29.72 -20.19
N GLU A 69 4.12 28.61 -20.31
CA GLU A 69 3.83 27.55 -21.29
C GLU A 69 4.04 26.17 -20.66
N LEU A 70 3.07 25.26 -20.84
CA LEU A 70 3.23 23.86 -20.47
C LEU A 70 3.66 23.08 -21.71
N LEU A 71 4.89 22.57 -21.69
CA LEU A 71 5.45 21.80 -22.80
C LEU A 71 4.88 20.37 -22.83
N ASP A 72 4.96 19.72 -23.99
CA ASP A 72 4.53 18.31 -24.18
C ASP A 72 5.29 17.33 -23.26
N THR A 73 6.48 17.70 -22.79
CA THR A 73 7.25 16.95 -21.80
C THR A 73 6.66 16.99 -20.39
N GLY A 74 5.63 17.82 -20.16
CA GLY A 74 5.07 18.12 -18.84
C GLY A 74 5.83 19.22 -18.08
N ASN A 75 6.86 19.83 -18.68
CA ASN A 75 7.60 20.93 -18.06
C ASN A 75 6.80 22.24 -18.22
N LEU A 76 6.41 22.85 -17.08
CA LEU A 76 5.81 24.17 -17.05
C LEU A 76 6.93 25.21 -16.97
N VAL A 77 7.03 26.07 -17.97
CA VAL A 77 8.12 27.04 -18.11
C VAL A 77 7.59 28.48 -18.16
N LEU A 78 8.36 29.40 -17.59
CA LEU A 78 8.20 30.83 -17.81
C LEU A 78 9.22 31.28 -18.85
N ILE A 79 8.75 31.87 -19.93
CA ILE A 79 9.56 32.20 -21.10
C ILE A 79 9.71 33.72 -21.21
N GLY A 80 10.94 34.19 -21.34
CA GLY A 80 11.30 35.57 -21.62
C GLY A 80 11.76 35.80 -23.07
N PRO A 81 12.40 36.94 -23.35
CA PRO A 81 12.75 37.35 -24.71
C PRO A 81 13.71 36.36 -25.36
N GLY A 82 13.48 36.11 -26.65
CA GLY A 82 14.28 35.15 -27.42
C GLY A 82 14.07 33.70 -26.97
N SER A 83 12.90 33.37 -26.41
CA SER A 83 12.55 32.02 -25.93
C SER A 83 13.44 31.51 -24.78
N LYS A 84 14.04 32.41 -24.00
CA LYS A 84 14.85 32.04 -22.83
C LYS A 84 13.95 31.52 -21.71
N ILE A 85 14.24 30.34 -21.19
CA ILE A 85 13.59 29.80 -19.99
C ILE A 85 14.09 30.58 -18.78
N LEU A 86 13.19 31.27 -18.08
CA LEU A 86 13.47 32.06 -16.88
C LEU A 86 13.14 31.30 -15.59
N TRP A 87 12.22 30.34 -15.67
CA TRP A 87 11.85 29.42 -14.59
C TRP A 87 11.25 28.15 -15.20
N GLN A 88 11.41 27.00 -14.53
CA GLN A 88 10.82 25.74 -14.98
C GLN A 88 10.40 24.85 -13.80
N SER A 89 9.30 24.12 -13.94
CA SER A 89 8.80 23.18 -12.91
C SER A 89 9.75 22.01 -12.69
N PHE A 90 10.52 21.63 -13.72
CA PHE A 90 11.49 20.54 -13.65
C PHE A 90 12.60 20.76 -12.62
N ASP A 91 12.89 22.01 -12.24
CA ASP A 91 13.86 22.32 -11.19
C ASP A 91 13.31 22.10 -9.77
N PHE A 92 11.99 21.89 -9.63
CA PHE A 92 11.27 21.77 -8.36
C PHE A 92 10.31 20.56 -8.38
N PRO A 93 10.80 19.32 -8.54
CA PRO A 93 9.93 18.15 -8.53
C PRO A 93 9.29 17.91 -7.17
N THR A 94 8.25 17.06 -7.14
CA THR A 94 7.53 16.69 -5.91
C THR A 94 7.90 15.27 -5.47
N ASP A 95 7.12 14.26 -5.84
CA ASP A 95 7.45 12.83 -5.65
C ASP A 95 7.90 12.14 -6.94
N THR A 96 7.80 12.82 -8.08
CA THR A 96 7.93 12.22 -9.40
C THR A 96 8.95 12.96 -10.25
N LEU A 97 9.75 12.17 -10.98
CA LEU A 97 10.64 12.58 -12.05
C LEU A 97 10.06 12.13 -13.39
N LEU A 98 10.07 12.99 -14.40
CA LEU A 98 9.60 12.73 -15.76
C LEU A 98 10.76 12.43 -16.74
N PRO A 99 10.49 11.86 -17.93
CA PRO A 99 11.53 11.55 -18.90
C PRO A 99 12.32 12.80 -19.28
N ASN A 100 13.64 12.64 -19.44
CA ASN A 100 14.59 13.71 -19.75
C ASN A 100 14.66 14.85 -18.71
N GLN A 101 13.97 14.73 -17.56
CA GLN A 101 14.13 15.64 -16.45
C GLN A 101 15.44 15.34 -15.71
N LEU A 102 16.31 16.34 -15.62
CA LEU A 102 17.60 16.18 -14.97
C LEU A 102 17.44 16.19 -13.44
N PHE A 103 17.83 15.09 -12.79
CA PHE A 103 17.94 15.00 -11.34
C PHE A 103 19.35 15.39 -10.91
N ILE A 104 19.49 16.47 -10.14
CA ILE A 104 20.79 17.06 -9.78
C ILE A 104 20.99 17.09 -8.26
N LYS A 105 22.19 17.47 -7.81
CA LYS A 105 22.57 17.63 -6.39
C LYS A 105 21.50 18.27 -5.49
N ARG A 106 20.80 19.31 -5.96
CA ARG A 106 19.81 20.07 -5.17
C ARG A 106 18.39 19.49 -5.25
N THR A 107 18.18 18.51 -6.13
CA THR A 107 16.88 17.89 -6.35
C THR A 107 16.63 16.81 -5.30
N LYS A 108 15.41 16.78 -4.77
CA LYS A 108 14.94 15.77 -3.81
C LYS A 108 13.52 15.39 -4.20
N LEU A 109 13.25 14.10 -4.38
CA LEU A 109 11.87 13.62 -4.45
C LEU A 109 11.41 13.29 -3.05
N ILE A 110 10.22 13.74 -2.67
CA ILE A 110 9.64 13.51 -1.34
C ILE A 110 8.34 12.75 -1.54
N ALA A 111 8.21 11.59 -0.92
CA ALA A 111 7.01 10.78 -1.04
C ALA A 111 5.78 11.47 -0.43
N ARG A 112 4.60 10.97 -0.77
CA ARG A 112 3.34 11.37 -0.11
C ARG A 112 3.28 10.76 1.29
N LEU A 113 2.65 11.44 2.23
CA LEU A 113 2.54 10.99 3.62
C LEU A 113 1.81 9.64 3.76
N HIS A 114 0.74 9.45 2.99
CA HIS A 114 -0.01 8.20 2.92
C HIS A 114 -0.81 8.14 1.61
N SER A 115 -1.39 6.98 1.31
CA SER A 115 -2.28 6.82 0.15
C SER A 115 -3.44 7.82 0.18
N GLY A 116 -3.68 8.51 -0.93
CA GLY A 116 -4.72 9.53 -1.07
C GLY A 116 -4.39 10.92 -0.48
N SER A 117 -3.26 11.09 0.21
CA SER A 117 -2.78 12.41 0.64
C SER A 117 -1.83 13.03 -0.39
N TYR A 118 -1.80 14.36 -0.44
CA TYR A 118 -0.77 15.10 -1.18
C TYR A 118 0.34 15.65 -0.28
N ALA A 119 0.17 15.63 1.04
CA ALA A 119 1.15 16.17 1.98
C ALA A 119 2.50 15.44 1.88
N SER A 120 3.58 16.16 2.14
CA SER A 120 4.94 15.63 2.21
C SER A 120 5.06 14.58 3.31
N GLY A 121 5.57 13.41 2.94
CA GLY A 121 5.87 12.29 3.84
C GLY A 121 7.32 12.29 4.32
N TYR A 122 7.73 11.19 4.92
CA TYR A 122 9.06 11.02 5.52
C TYR A 122 10.07 10.34 4.60
N PHE A 123 9.62 9.79 3.48
CA PHE A 123 10.50 9.10 2.52
C PHE A 123 11.04 10.05 1.48
N SER A 124 12.31 9.90 1.11
CA SER A 124 12.91 10.75 0.09
C SER A 124 13.98 10.06 -0.75
N PHE A 125 14.10 10.50 -2.00
CA PHE A 125 15.15 10.10 -2.94
C PHE A 125 16.02 11.32 -3.27
N PHE A 126 17.34 11.19 -3.07
CA PHE A 126 18.28 12.32 -3.20
C PHE A 126 19.72 11.83 -3.39
N PHE A 127 20.61 12.74 -3.84
CA PHE A 127 22.06 12.55 -3.76
C PHE A 127 22.57 12.96 -2.38
N ASP A 128 23.23 12.03 -1.70
CA ASP A 128 23.85 12.29 -0.41
C ASP A 128 25.20 13.01 -0.56
N ASN A 129 25.80 13.40 0.57
CA ASN A 129 27.03 14.15 0.64
C ASN A 129 28.24 13.40 0.06
N ASP A 130 28.17 12.07 -0.01
CA ASP A 130 29.14 11.19 -0.66
C ASP A 130 28.91 11.03 -2.17
N ASN A 131 28.02 11.81 -2.80
CA ASN A 131 27.69 11.74 -4.22
C ASN A 131 26.87 10.51 -4.65
N VAL A 132 26.34 9.70 -3.71
CA VAL A 132 25.55 8.51 -4.02
C VAL A 132 24.04 8.80 -3.88
N LEU A 133 23.23 8.31 -4.80
CA LEU A 133 21.77 8.31 -4.74
C LEU A 133 21.29 7.36 -3.66
N ARG A 134 20.41 7.85 -2.78
CA ARG A 134 19.90 7.10 -1.63
C ARG A 134 18.40 7.26 -1.47
N LEU A 135 17.78 6.23 -0.88
CA LEU A 135 16.47 6.35 -0.26
C LEU A 135 16.64 6.43 1.26
N ILE A 136 15.96 7.40 1.85
CA ILE A 136 15.97 7.67 3.30
C ILE A 136 14.56 7.75 3.83
N TYR A 137 14.36 7.21 5.03
CA TYR A 137 13.26 7.55 5.91
C TYR A 137 13.77 8.62 6.88
N ASP A 138 13.14 9.79 6.90
CA ASP A 138 13.49 10.94 7.73
C ASP A 138 12.28 11.28 8.61
N GLY A 139 11.99 10.39 9.55
CA GLY A 139 10.87 10.53 10.48
C GLY A 139 11.17 11.52 11.62
N PRO A 140 10.17 11.85 12.45
CA PRO A 140 10.31 12.85 13.51
C PRO A 140 11.35 12.47 14.57
N ASP A 141 11.51 11.18 14.87
CA ASP A 141 12.39 10.69 15.93
C ASP A 141 13.67 10.03 15.39
N ILE A 142 13.59 9.41 14.20
CA ILE A 142 14.64 8.57 13.64
C ILE A 142 14.74 8.79 12.13
N SER A 143 15.97 8.99 11.67
CA SER A 143 16.34 8.96 10.25
C SER A 143 17.13 7.69 9.93
N SER A 144 16.86 7.06 8.79
CA SER A 144 17.58 5.87 8.36
C SER A 144 17.62 5.72 6.84
N ILE A 145 18.83 5.58 6.30
CA ILE A 145 19.03 5.22 4.89
C ILE A 145 18.86 3.70 4.74
N TYR A 146 18.08 3.29 3.74
CA TYR A 146 17.76 1.88 3.50
C TYR A 146 18.05 1.42 2.07
N TRP A 147 18.45 2.33 1.19
CA TRP A 147 18.82 2.00 -0.18
C TRP A 147 19.91 2.96 -0.71
N PRO A 148 20.93 2.50 -1.46
CA PRO A 148 21.23 1.09 -1.78
C PRO A 148 21.53 0.29 -0.50
N SER A 149 21.66 -1.04 -0.61
CA SER A 149 21.67 -1.91 0.58
C SER A 149 22.73 -1.45 1.59
N PRO A 150 22.32 -1.11 2.82
CA PRO A 150 23.23 -0.56 3.81
C PRO A 150 24.18 -1.62 4.40
N ASP A 151 24.00 -2.89 4.05
CA ASP A 151 24.91 -3.99 4.42
C ASP A 151 26.23 -3.95 3.64
N PHE A 152 26.27 -3.23 2.51
CA PHE A 152 27.45 -3.11 1.67
C PHE A 152 27.93 -1.67 1.63
N ASP A 153 29.23 -1.49 1.40
CA ASP A 153 29.78 -0.18 1.08
C ASP A 153 29.36 0.28 -0.34
N VAL A 154 29.87 1.43 -0.77
CA VAL A 154 29.52 2.03 -2.07
C VAL A 154 29.89 1.08 -3.22
N PHE A 155 31.08 0.46 -3.20
CA PHE A 155 31.54 -0.43 -4.27
C PHE A 155 30.86 -1.79 -4.25
N GLY A 156 30.57 -2.34 -3.07
CA GLY A 156 29.83 -3.59 -2.90
C GLY A 156 28.40 -3.48 -3.43
N ASN A 157 27.81 -2.28 -3.42
CA ASN A 157 26.55 -1.99 -4.09
C ASN A 157 26.69 -1.74 -5.61
N GLY A 158 27.88 -1.90 -6.20
CA GLY A 158 28.14 -1.62 -7.62
C GLY A 158 28.06 -0.14 -7.98
N ARG A 159 28.32 0.75 -7.02
CA ARG A 159 28.23 2.21 -7.17
C ARG A 159 29.63 2.84 -7.12
N THR A 160 29.71 4.15 -7.37
CA THR A 160 30.92 4.95 -7.12
C THR A 160 30.56 6.28 -6.47
N ASN A 161 31.40 6.74 -5.55
CA ASN A 161 31.31 8.06 -4.94
C ASN A 161 32.33 9.06 -5.52
N TYR A 162 33.16 8.65 -6.49
CA TYR A 162 34.23 9.51 -7.03
C TYR A 162 33.77 10.51 -8.08
N ASN A 163 32.60 10.30 -8.70
CA ASN A 163 32.03 11.28 -9.61
C ASN A 163 31.14 12.28 -8.84
N SER A 164 31.66 13.49 -8.64
CA SER A 164 30.99 14.54 -7.88
C SER A 164 29.95 15.34 -8.67
N SER A 165 29.63 14.98 -9.92
CA SER A 165 28.65 15.73 -10.72
C SER A 165 27.24 15.68 -10.12
N ARG A 166 26.88 14.55 -9.45
CA ARG A 166 25.56 14.31 -8.85
C ARG A 166 24.43 14.61 -9.82
N THR A 167 24.45 13.87 -10.93
CA THR A 167 23.50 14.01 -12.03
C THR A 167 22.91 12.65 -12.36
N ALA A 168 21.60 12.58 -12.54
CA ALA A 168 20.89 11.40 -13.02
C ALA A 168 19.76 11.81 -13.95
N VAL A 169 19.42 10.93 -14.89
CA VAL A 169 18.35 11.15 -15.86
C VAL A 169 17.90 9.80 -16.39
N TYR A 170 16.64 9.71 -16.82
CA TYR A 170 16.17 8.60 -17.63
C TYR A 170 15.53 9.11 -18.92
N ASP A 171 15.66 8.32 -19.97
CA ASP A 171 15.11 8.65 -21.29
C ASP A 171 13.66 8.17 -21.46
N GLU A 172 13.07 8.50 -22.61
CA GLU A 172 11.71 8.08 -22.96
C GLU A 172 11.56 6.56 -23.06
N MET A 173 12.65 5.81 -23.27
CA MET A 173 12.66 4.35 -23.33
C MET A 173 12.69 3.70 -21.94
N GLY A 174 12.91 4.49 -20.88
CA GLY A 174 13.00 4.01 -19.50
C GLY A 174 14.39 3.53 -19.11
N HIS A 175 15.44 3.95 -19.82
CA HIS A 175 16.82 3.69 -19.43
C HIS A 175 17.32 4.81 -18.52
N PHE A 176 17.59 4.47 -17.27
CA PHE A 176 18.08 5.39 -16.25
C PHE A 176 19.59 5.29 -16.12
N ILE A 177 20.26 6.43 -16.05
CA ILE A 177 21.70 6.53 -15.76
C ILE A 177 21.96 7.59 -14.71
N SER A 178 23.04 7.40 -13.95
CA SER A 178 23.44 8.31 -12.88
C SER A 178 24.95 8.38 -12.73
N SER A 179 25.42 9.49 -12.17
CA SER A 179 26.84 9.78 -11.96
C SER A 179 27.54 8.76 -11.07
N ASP A 180 26.82 8.12 -10.16
CA ASP A 180 27.32 7.11 -9.23
C ASP A 180 27.22 5.67 -9.77
N GLN A 181 27.00 5.51 -11.09
CA GLN A 181 26.94 4.25 -11.85
C GLN A 181 25.65 3.42 -11.70
N LEU A 182 24.56 3.97 -11.15
CA LEU A 182 23.28 3.25 -11.13
C LEU A 182 22.70 3.33 -12.52
N GLN A 183 22.43 2.14 -13.02
CA GLN A 183 21.83 1.93 -14.32
C GLN A 183 20.71 0.91 -14.14
N PHE A 184 19.55 1.21 -14.69
CA PHE A 184 18.46 0.27 -14.81
C PHE A 184 17.63 0.61 -16.03
N SER A 185 16.88 -0.39 -16.50
CA SER A 185 15.98 -0.25 -17.63
C SER A 185 14.60 -0.73 -17.22
N ALA A 186 13.57 -0.14 -17.83
CA ALA A 186 12.22 -0.65 -17.75
C ALA A 186 12.15 -2.10 -18.29
N SER A 187 11.32 -2.97 -17.68
CA SER A 187 11.10 -4.33 -18.18
C SER A 187 10.46 -4.39 -19.57
N ASP A 188 9.83 -3.29 -20.00
CA ASP A 188 9.20 -3.10 -21.30
C ASP A 188 10.02 -2.20 -22.25
N THR A 189 11.33 -2.11 -22.01
CA THR A 189 12.27 -1.36 -22.87
C THR A 189 12.20 -1.86 -24.32
N GLY A 190 12.20 -0.93 -25.27
CA GLY A 190 12.11 -1.22 -26.71
C GLY A 190 10.70 -1.12 -27.29
N LEU A 191 9.67 -1.05 -26.45
CA LEU A 191 8.34 -0.61 -26.88
C LEU A 191 8.34 0.93 -27.02
N SER A 192 7.91 1.41 -28.19
CA SER A 192 7.82 2.85 -28.46
C SER A 192 6.50 3.45 -27.96
N ARG A 193 6.51 4.76 -27.63
CA ARG A 193 5.34 5.56 -27.22
C ARG A 193 4.66 5.09 -25.93
N ILE A 194 5.46 4.77 -24.92
CA ILE A 194 4.99 4.48 -23.57
C ILE A 194 5.26 5.69 -22.69
N GLU A 195 4.21 6.24 -22.10
CA GLU A 195 4.34 7.28 -21.07
C GLU A 195 4.91 6.67 -19.78
N ARG A 196 5.94 7.31 -19.22
CA ARG A 196 6.67 6.79 -18.07
C ARG A 196 6.82 7.84 -16.97
N ARG A 197 6.80 7.37 -15.72
CA ARG A 197 7.12 8.20 -14.56
C ARG A 197 7.96 7.42 -13.56
N LEU A 198 8.98 8.07 -12.99
CA LEU A 198 9.76 7.54 -11.88
C LEU A 198 9.27 8.23 -10.60
N THR A 199 8.66 7.48 -9.68
CA THR A 199 8.01 8.05 -8.50
C THR A 199 8.51 7.35 -7.24
N ILE A 200 8.77 8.14 -6.19
CA ILE A 200 8.90 7.60 -4.83
C ILE A 200 7.50 7.52 -4.21
N ASP A 201 7.04 6.30 -3.99
CA ASP A 201 5.70 6.07 -3.47
C ASP A 201 5.65 6.29 -1.95
N HIS A 202 4.42 6.44 -1.44
CA HIS A 202 4.15 6.63 0.00
C HIS A 202 4.63 5.47 0.89
N ASP A 203 4.91 4.30 0.29
CA ASP A 203 5.50 3.15 0.96
C ASP A 203 7.04 3.19 0.98
N GLY A 204 7.65 4.28 0.51
CA GLY A 204 9.09 4.52 0.50
C GLY A 204 9.85 3.84 -0.64
N ASN A 205 9.19 3.09 -1.52
CA ASN A 205 9.89 2.46 -2.64
C ASN A 205 9.91 3.40 -3.86
N LEU A 206 11.03 3.37 -4.60
CA LEU A 206 11.17 4.09 -5.86
C LEU A 206 10.79 3.16 -7.01
N ARG A 207 9.84 3.58 -7.84
CA ARG A 207 9.30 2.76 -8.91
C ARG A 207 9.23 3.50 -10.23
N LEU A 208 9.65 2.82 -11.29
CA LEU A 208 9.38 3.24 -12.66
C LEU A 208 8.05 2.61 -13.08
N TYR A 209 7.15 3.46 -13.54
CA TYR A 209 5.84 3.07 -14.02
C TYR A 209 5.72 3.32 -15.51
N SER A 210 5.07 2.37 -16.20
CA SER A 210 4.68 2.46 -17.60
C SER A 210 3.15 2.55 -17.71
N LEU A 211 2.64 3.52 -18.45
CA LEU A 211 1.20 3.69 -18.66
C LEU A 211 0.70 2.73 -19.73
N LYS A 212 -0.32 1.96 -19.39
CA LYS A 212 -1.05 1.13 -20.36
C LYS A 212 -2.06 1.97 -21.14
N ASN A 213 -1.82 2.17 -22.44
CA ASN A 213 -2.66 3.00 -23.30
C ASN A 213 -4.12 2.53 -23.41
N ASP A 214 -4.38 1.23 -23.28
CA ASP A 214 -5.70 0.62 -23.40
C ASP A 214 -6.58 0.82 -22.16
N THR A 215 -5.97 0.80 -20.98
CA THR A 215 -6.66 0.81 -19.68
C THR A 215 -6.46 2.11 -18.89
N GLY A 216 -5.47 2.92 -19.25
CA GLY A 216 -5.04 4.10 -18.51
C GLY A 216 -4.44 3.77 -17.13
N LEU A 217 -4.08 2.50 -16.90
CA LEU A 217 -3.50 2.02 -15.64
C LEU A 217 -1.97 2.05 -15.68
N TRP A 218 -1.37 2.32 -14.53
CA TRP A 218 0.08 2.24 -14.37
C TRP A 218 0.51 0.82 -14.02
N VAL A 219 1.56 0.33 -14.68
CA VAL A 219 2.22 -0.93 -14.35
C VAL A 219 3.65 -0.66 -13.95
N ILE A 220 4.11 -1.34 -12.90
CA ILE A 220 5.50 -1.23 -12.43
C ILE A 220 6.38 -1.95 -13.45
N SER A 221 7.29 -1.20 -14.10
CA SER A 221 8.28 -1.74 -15.04
C SER A 221 9.67 -1.84 -14.43
N TRP A 222 9.93 -1.17 -13.31
CA TRP A 222 11.10 -1.36 -12.46
C TRP A 222 10.83 -0.87 -11.03
N GLN A 223 11.51 -1.44 -10.03
CA GLN A 223 11.46 -0.95 -8.64
C GLN A 223 12.81 -1.14 -7.93
N ALA A 224 13.13 -0.24 -7.00
CA ALA A 224 14.39 -0.25 -6.26
C ALA A 224 14.49 -1.41 -5.26
N LEU A 225 13.37 -1.73 -4.59
CA LEU A 225 13.27 -2.82 -3.61
C LEU A 225 12.19 -3.80 -4.05
N SER A 226 12.53 -5.10 -4.09
CA SER A 226 11.56 -6.17 -4.37
C SER A 226 10.69 -6.49 -3.16
N GLN A 227 11.25 -6.35 -1.96
CA GLN A 227 10.60 -6.61 -0.69
C GLN A 227 10.41 -5.30 0.08
N LEU A 228 9.17 -4.82 0.11
CA LEU A 228 8.74 -3.68 0.91
C LEU A 228 9.15 -3.73 2.39
N CYS A 229 9.16 -4.89 3.07
CA CYS A 229 9.60 -4.92 4.49
C CYS A 229 11.08 -4.53 4.70
N ASN A 230 11.88 -4.43 3.64
CA ASN A 230 13.24 -3.89 3.71
C ASN A 230 13.28 -2.35 3.68
N VAL A 231 12.16 -1.69 3.39
CA VAL A 231 12.05 -0.23 3.52
C VAL A 231 11.99 0.12 5.01
N HIS A 232 12.95 0.93 5.45
CA HIS A 232 13.00 1.38 6.84
C HIS A 232 11.83 2.30 7.16
N GLY A 233 11.28 2.23 8.37
CA GLY A 233 10.19 3.12 8.80
C GLY A 233 8.81 2.88 8.17
N ILE A 234 8.58 1.77 7.44
CA ILE A 234 7.20 1.32 7.10
C ILE A 234 6.40 1.03 8.37
N CYS A 235 7.03 0.35 9.32
CA CYS A 235 6.48 0.14 10.64
C CYS A 235 7.20 1.05 11.64
N GLY A 236 6.46 1.63 12.57
CA GLY A 236 7.01 2.48 13.62
C GLY A 236 7.89 1.73 14.62
N ILE A 237 8.37 2.46 15.62
CA ILE A 237 9.23 1.91 16.66
C ILE A 237 8.59 0.74 17.42
N ASN A 238 9.40 -0.24 17.80
CA ASN A 238 9.02 -1.48 18.44
C ASN A 238 8.01 -2.33 17.63
N SER A 239 7.99 -2.21 16.30
CA SER A 239 7.12 -3.01 15.43
C SER A 239 7.92 -3.90 14.48
N ILE A 240 7.26 -4.91 13.91
CA ILE A 240 7.84 -5.88 12.96
C ILE A 240 6.97 -5.89 11.71
N CYS A 241 7.59 -5.69 10.55
CA CYS A 241 6.99 -5.91 9.23
C CYS A 241 7.07 -7.39 8.85
N ALA A 242 5.96 -7.98 8.43
CA ALA A 242 5.90 -9.35 7.93
C ALA A 242 4.97 -9.43 6.71
N TYR A 243 5.11 -10.47 5.89
CA TYR A 243 4.24 -10.70 4.74
C TYR A 243 3.10 -11.66 5.08
N THR A 244 1.85 -11.20 4.93
CA THR A 244 0.63 -11.98 5.27
C THR A 244 -0.58 -11.69 4.37
N PRO A 245 -0.56 -11.86 3.02
CA PRO A 245 0.56 -12.02 2.08
C PRO A 245 1.21 -10.69 1.66
N ASP A 246 0.54 -9.57 1.96
CA ASP A 246 1.04 -8.20 1.80
C ASP A 246 1.84 -7.76 3.06
N PRO A 247 2.66 -6.70 2.98
CA PRO A 247 3.41 -6.22 4.13
C PRO A 247 2.47 -5.65 5.21
N GLU A 248 2.46 -6.30 6.37
CA GLU A 248 1.70 -5.90 7.55
C GLU A 248 2.63 -5.68 8.75
N CYS A 249 2.28 -4.69 9.56
CA CYS A 249 2.98 -4.41 10.80
C CYS A 249 2.34 -5.15 11.97
N SER A 250 3.17 -5.63 12.89
CA SER A 250 2.74 -6.30 14.12
C SER A 250 3.62 -5.89 15.30
N CYS A 251 3.09 -6.01 16.52
CA CYS A 251 3.86 -5.79 17.74
C CYS A 251 4.53 -7.08 18.21
N PRO A 252 5.78 -7.02 18.70
CA PRO A 252 6.41 -8.16 19.35
C PRO A 252 5.74 -8.48 20.70
N PRO A 253 5.97 -9.67 21.26
CA PRO A 253 5.45 -10.05 22.58
C PRO A 253 5.81 -9.03 23.67
N GLY A 254 4.83 -8.66 24.50
CA GLY A 254 5.00 -7.66 25.56
C GLY A 254 4.83 -6.21 25.10
N TYR A 255 4.47 -5.99 23.84
CA TYR A 255 4.20 -4.68 23.27
C TYR A 255 2.79 -4.65 22.67
N GLU A 256 2.16 -3.48 22.71
CA GLU A 256 0.84 -3.22 22.12
C GLU A 256 0.90 -2.01 21.19
N ILE A 257 -0.05 -1.92 20.26
CA ILE A 257 -0.11 -0.82 19.31
C ILE A 257 -0.27 0.52 20.04
N THR A 258 0.52 1.52 19.68
CA THR A 258 0.45 2.85 20.30
C THR A 258 -0.87 3.54 19.96
N GLU A 259 -1.26 3.48 18.68
CA GLU A 259 -2.45 4.11 18.13
C GLU A 259 -3.09 3.20 17.05
N PRO A 260 -4.31 2.66 17.28
CA PRO A 260 -4.98 1.80 16.31
C PRO A 260 -5.14 2.46 14.94
N GLY A 261 -4.77 1.75 13.87
CA GLY A 261 -4.84 2.26 12.49
C GLY A 261 -3.67 3.15 12.07
N ASN A 262 -2.74 3.48 12.97
CA ASN A 262 -1.57 4.32 12.67
C ASN A 262 -0.26 3.61 13.04
N TRP A 263 0.19 2.70 12.16
CA TRP A 263 1.42 1.94 12.35
C TRP A 263 2.70 2.78 12.35
N ASN A 264 2.66 4.03 11.88
CA ASN A 264 3.80 4.95 11.96
C ASN A 264 4.17 5.27 13.42
N LYS A 265 3.22 5.17 14.37
CA LYS A 265 3.46 5.33 15.82
C LYS A 265 4.00 4.06 16.49
N GLY A 266 4.02 2.95 15.75
CA GLY A 266 4.55 1.67 16.19
C GLY A 266 3.86 1.12 17.43
N CYS A 267 4.65 0.49 18.30
CA CYS A 267 4.19 -0.16 19.51
C CYS A 267 4.83 0.43 20.77
N LYS A 268 4.12 0.33 21.89
CA LYS A 268 4.58 0.70 23.22
C LYS A 268 4.65 -0.54 24.11
N PRO A 269 5.60 -0.60 25.06
CA PRO A 269 5.70 -1.72 25.99
C PRO A 269 4.49 -1.76 26.93
N MET A 270 4.03 -2.96 27.27
CA MET A 270 2.98 -3.20 28.27
C MET A 270 3.53 -3.31 29.71
N PHE A 271 4.81 -3.03 29.89
CA PHE A 271 5.53 -3.16 31.15
C PHE A 271 6.33 -1.89 31.43
N ASN A 272 6.66 -1.67 32.70
CA ASN A 272 7.47 -0.53 33.09
C ASN A 272 8.94 -0.75 32.66
N GLN A 273 9.46 0.13 31.80
CA GLN A 273 10.81 0.00 31.26
C GLN A 273 11.91 0.14 32.31
N THR A 274 11.66 0.82 33.44
CA THR A 274 12.63 0.88 34.55
C THR A 274 12.83 -0.48 35.23
N LEU A 275 11.84 -1.38 35.19
CA LEU A 275 12.02 -2.76 35.68
C LEU A 275 12.93 -3.59 34.77
N SER A 276 13.08 -3.21 33.50
CA SER A 276 14.04 -3.85 32.58
C SER A 276 15.50 -3.53 32.94
N GLN A 277 15.74 -2.58 33.84
CA GLN A 277 17.06 -2.27 34.42
C GLN A 277 17.37 -3.15 35.64
N SER A 278 16.40 -3.91 36.16
CA SER A 278 16.64 -4.92 37.19
C SER A 278 17.21 -6.20 36.57
N GLN A 279 17.95 -7.01 37.34
CA GLN A 279 18.47 -8.31 36.90
C GLN A 279 17.39 -9.38 36.67
N GLN A 280 16.11 -9.09 36.95
CA GLN A 280 14.99 -10.01 36.71
C GLN A 280 14.42 -9.86 35.30
N VAL A 281 15.25 -10.15 34.29
CA VAL A 281 14.85 -10.17 32.88
C VAL A 281 14.98 -11.56 32.30
N LYS A 282 14.16 -11.84 31.28
CA LYS A 282 14.23 -13.02 30.42
C LYS A 282 14.34 -12.59 28.97
N PHE A 283 14.83 -13.50 28.14
CA PHE A 283 14.88 -13.30 26.70
C PHE A 283 13.86 -14.17 25.99
N VAL A 284 13.07 -13.56 25.12
CA VAL A 284 12.07 -14.26 24.30
C VAL A 284 12.57 -14.31 22.86
N GLN A 285 12.68 -15.52 22.33
CA GLN A 285 13.13 -15.73 20.96
C GLN A 285 12.04 -15.35 19.95
N LEU A 286 12.42 -14.54 18.98
CA LEU A 286 11.65 -14.16 17.81
C LEU A 286 12.32 -14.80 16.59
N PRO A 287 11.77 -15.92 16.07
CA PRO A 287 12.40 -16.64 14.98
C PRO A 287 12.32 -15.85 13.68
N HIS A 288 13.40 -15.86 12.89
CA HIS A 288 13.46 -15.24 11.56
C HIS A 288 13.14 -13.73 11.54
N VAL A 289 13.41 -13.04 12.66
CA VAL A 289 13.22 -11.60 12.82
C VAL A 289 14.57 -10.92 12.99
N ASP A 290 14.74 -9.75 12.37
CA ASP A 290 15.79 -8.80 12.72
C ASP A 290 15.22 -7.41 12.96
N TYR A 291 15.98 -6.61 13.70
CA TYR A 291 15.82 -5.16 13.73
C TYR A 291 17.07 -4.55 13.10
N TRP A 292 16.99 -4.16 11.83
CA TRP A 292 18.19 -3.74 11.11
C TRP A 292 18.75 -2.42 11.67
N GLY A 293 20.07 -2.39 11.91
CA GLY A 293 20.77 -1.25 12.48
C GLY A 293 20.55 -1.07 13.99
N PHE A 294 20.85 0.14 14.49
CA PHE A 294 20.76 0.54 15.91
C PHE A 294 21.50 -0.41 16.86
N ASP A 295 22.62 -0.94 16.38
CA ASP A 295 23.50 -1.84 17.12
C ASP A 295 24.29 -1.07 18.19
N LEU A 296 24.23 -1.53 19.43
CA LEU A 296 25.07 -1.04 20.52
C LEU A 296 26.47 -1.66 20.45
N ASN A 297 26.54 -2.93 20.05
CA ASN A 297 27.76 -3.70 19.96
C ASN A 297 27.63 -4.82 18.92
N PHE A 298 28.73 -5.11 18.23
CA PHE A 298 28.87 -6.18 17.25
C PHE A 298 30.02 -7.11 17.65
N SER A 299 29.76 -8.42 17.61
CA SER A 299 30.80 -9.45 17.74
C SER A 299 30.76 -10.36 16.52
N ALA A 300 31.90 -10.46 15.83
CA ALA A 300 32.03 -11.24 14.60
C ALA A 300 31.91 -12.75 14.84
N SER A 301 32.31 -13.23 16.01
CA SER A 301 32.13 -14.62 16.41
C SER A 301 32.08 -14.71 17.93
N THR A 302 30.98 -15.22 18.47
CA THR A 302 30.75 -15.44 19.90
C THR A 302 29.69 -16.52 20.09
N THR A 303 29.52 -17.02 21.32
CA THR A 303 28.43 -17.96 21.65
C THR A 303 27.12 -17.21 21.91
N LEU A 304 25.99 -17.92 21.79
CA LEU A 304 24.67 -17.35 22.11
C LEU A 304 24.62 -16.81 23.55
N ASP A 305 25.14 -17.57 24.52
CA ASP A 305 25.18 -17.18 25.93
C ASP A 305 26.06 -15.94 26.15
N SER A 306 27.21 -15.86 25.48
CA SER A 306 28.07 -14.68 25.57
C SER A 306 27.38 -13.44 24.97
N CYS A 307 26.62 -13.60 23.88
CA CYS A 307 25.82 -12.52 23.30
C CYS A 307 24.70 -12.06 24.25
N MET A 308 24.08 -13.01 24.95
CA MET A 308 23.09 -12.73 25.98
C MET A 308 23.70 -11.93 27.14
N GLU A 309 24.87 -12.35 27.65
CA GLU A 309 25.59 -11.64 28.72
C GLU A 309 26.02 -10.23 28.29
N LEU A 310 26.44 -10.04 27.04
CA LEU A 310 26.74 -8.71 26.49
C LEU A 310 25.51 -7.79 26.55
N CYS A 311 24.33 -8.31 26.23
CA CYS A 311 23.08 -7.53 26.33
C CYS A 311 22.65 -7.30 27.78
N LEU A 312 22.83 -8.28 28.68
CA LEU A 312 22.54 -8.13 30.11
C LEU A 312 23.42 -7.07 30.76
N GLY A 313 24.69 -7.01 30.36
CA GLY A 313 25.67 -6.04 30.86
C GLY A 313 25.43 -4.60 30.40
N ASP A 314 24.61 -4.37 29.37
CA ASP A 314 24.25 -3.02 28.91
C ASP A 314 22.75 -2.73 29.18
N TYR A 315 22.47 -1.80 30.09
CA TYR A 315 21.10 -1.41 30.45
C TYR A 315 20.32 -0.80 29.27
N ARG A 316 21.01 -0.31 28.23
CA ARG A 316 20.39 0.24 27.02
C ARG A 316 19.95 -0.87 26.06
N CYS A 317 20.47 -2.10 26.23
CA CYS A 317 20.15 -3.21 25.36
C CYS A 317 18.70 -3.68 25.58
N LYS A 318 17.90 -3.59 24.51
CA LYS A 318 16.49 -4.02 24.47
C LYS A 318 16.31 -5.40 23.86
N ALA A 319 17.24 -5.82 23.01
CA ALA A 319 17.26 -7.14 22.40
C ALA A 319 18.67 -7.44 21.86
N PHE A 320 18.92 -8.67 21.43
CA PHE A 320 20.09 -8.96 20.60
C PHE A 320 19.71 -9.88 19.44
N SER A 321 20.39 -9.74 18.32
CA SER A 321 20.24 -10.57 17.13
C SER A 321 21.43 -11.51 17.03
N TYR A 322 21.19 -12.80 16.81
CA TYR A 322 22.23 -13.82 16.74
C TYR A 322 22.09 -14.64 15.46
N ARG A 323 23.17 -14.75 14.68
CA ARG A 323 23.20 -15.47 13.40
C ARG A 323 23.51 -16.96 13.62
N LEU A 324 22.72 -17.83 12.98
CA LEU A 324 22.81 -19.28 13.07
C LEU A 324 23.49 -19.91 11.84
N ASP A 325 24.21 -19.10 11.07
CA ASP A 325 24.95 -19.49 9.86
C ASP A 325 26.31 -20.17 10.16
N GLY A 326 26.57 -20.53 11.41
CA GLY A 326 27.85 -21.07 11.88
C GLY A 326 28.90 -20.01 12.23
N GLY A 327 28.68 -18.73 11.90
CA GLY A 327 29.61 -17.65 12.23
C GLY A 327 29.53 -17.19 13.69
N GLY A 328 28.38 -17.35 14.34
CA GLY A 328 28.15 -16.87 15.71
C GLY A 328 28.16 -15.34 15.82
N ARG A 329 27.69 -14.65 14.77
CA ARG A 329 27.64 -13.19 14.73
C ARG A 329 26.55 -12.68 15.67
N CYS A 330 26.91 -11.75 16.55
CA CYS A 330 26.05 -11.17 17.58
C CYS A 330 25.92 -9.66 17.39
N PHE A 331 24.69 -9.15 17.48
CA PHE A 331 24.35 -7.74 17.35
C PHE A 331 23.41 -7.33 18.48
N THR A 332 23.91 -6.61 19.48
CA THR A 332 23.06 -6.09 20.57
C THR A 332 22.33 -4.83 20.11
N LYS A 333 21.04 -4.69 20.44
CA LYS A 333 20.15 -3.66 19.89
C LYS A 333 19.70 -2.68 20.98
N GLY A 334 19.92 -1.39 20.75
CA GLY A 334 19.47 -0.31 21.66
C GLY A 334 18.09 0.23 21.33
N VAL A 335 17.72 0.15 20.04
CA VAL A 335 16.42 0.59 19.53
C VAL A 335 15.84 -0.55 18.69
N LEU A 336 14.54 -0.81 18.87
CA LEU A 336 13.80 -1.79 18.08
C LEU A 336 13.13 -1.06 16.92
N PHE A 337 13.89 -0.71 15.89
CA PHE A 337 13.38 -0.05 14.68
C PHE A 337 13.81 -0.83 13.44
N ASN A 338 13.12 -0.66 12.32
CA ASN A 338 13.30 -1.46 11.10
C ASN A 338 13.19 -2.97 11.37
N GLY A 339 12.20 -3.33 12.21
CA GLY A 339 11.90 -4.71 12.50
C GLY A 339 11.28 -5.37 11.27
N TYR A 340 11.83 -6.48 10.81
CA TYR A 340 11.23 -7.28 9.74
C TYR A 340 11.34 -8.77 10.05
N ARG A 341 10.40 -9.54 9.52
CA ARG A 341 10.37 -10.99 9.56
C ARG A 341 10.53 -11.52 8.14
N SER A 342 11.52 -12.37 7.92
CA SER A 342 11.70 -13.06 6.65
C SER A 342 12.17 -14.49 6.88
N PRO A 343 11.52 -15.51 6.28
CA PRO A 343 11.99 -16.90 6.36
C PRO A 343 13.45 -17.09 5.89
N SER A 344 13.94 -16.22 5.00
CA SER A 344 15.32 -16.25 4.51
C SER A 344 16.35 -15.68 5.50
N PHE A 345 15.91 -15.06 6.59
CA PHE A 345 16.82 -14.45 7.56
C PHE A 345 17.55 -15.54 8.37
N PRO A 346 18.89 -15.57 8.36
CA PRO A 346 19.70 -16.66 8.93
C PRO A 346 19.98 -16.45 10.43
N GLY A 347 18.96 -16.08 11.20
CA GLY A 347 19.13 -15.77 12.62
C GLY A 347 17.82 -15.49 13.34
N ASN A 348 17.95 -15.16 14.62
CA ASN A 348 16.83 -14.82 15.48
C ASN A 348 17.15 -13.59 16.33
N VAL A 349 16.11 -12.86 16.71
CA VAL A 349 16.20 -11.82 17.74
C VAL A 349 15.73 -12.38 19.07
N TYR A 350 16.44 -12.03 20.13
CA TYR A 350 16.11 -12.36 21.51
C TYR A 350 15.71 -11.08 22.22
N LEU A 351 14.40 -10.92 22.44
CA LEU A 351 13.80 -9.72 23.02
C LEU A 351 13.90 -9.75 24.55
N ARG A 352 14.44 -8.68 25.15
CA ARG A 352 14.53 -8.53 26.60
C ARG A 352 13.17 -8.14 27.18
N LEU A 353 12.67 -8.94 28.11
CA LEU A 353 11.40 -8.70 28.80
C LEU A 353 11.55 -8.95 30.31
N PRO A 354 10.79 -8.26 31.18
CA PRO A 354 10.75 -8.58 32.61
C PRO A 354 10.26 -10.02 32.86
N VAL A 355 10.82 -10.71 33.86
CA VAL A 355 10.39 -12.07 34.24
C VAL A 355 8.91 -12.10 34.65
N SER A 356 8.42 -11.02 35.29
CA SER A 356 7.04 -10.85 35.73
C SER A 356 6.01 -10.83 34.60
N PHE A 357 6.44 -10.63 33.35
CA PHE A 357 5.53 -10.59 32.21
C PHE A 357 5.24 -12.01 31.74
N GLU A 358 4.02 -12.51 31.97
CA GLU A 358 3.58 -13.74 31.36
C GLU A 358 3.42 -13.53 29.86
N THR A 359 4.26 -14.20 29.07
CA THR A 359 4.09 -14.30 27.63
C THR A 359 2.90 -15.23 27.38
N SER A 360 1.68 -14.69 27.48
CA SER A 360 0.51 -15.35 26.93
C SER A 360 0.83 -15.74 25.49
N GLN A 361 0.64 -17.03 25.18
CA GLN A 361 1.08 -17.74 23.97
C GLN A 361 1.25 -16.81 22.76
N LEU A 362 2.47 -16.84 22.21
CA LEU A 362 2.89 -16.34 20.92
C LEU A 362 1.70 -16.22 19.95
N ARG A 363 1.06 -15.05 19.84
CA ARG A 363 0.42 -14.63 18.59
C ARG A 363 1.52 -14.21 17.62
N ILE A 364 2.49 -15.09 17.43
CA ILE A 364 3.26 -15.03 16.21
C ILE A 364 2.26 -15.45 15.15
N LEU A 365 1.98 -14.56 14.20
CA LEU A 365 1.48 -14.95 12.89
C LEU A 365 2.55 -15.85 12.27
N ASN A 366 2.60 -17.09 12.74
CA ASN A 366 3.35 -18.16 12.13
C ASN A 366 2.51 -18.44 10.88
N GLY A 367 3.02 -18.05 9.72
CA GLY A 367 2.71 -18.77 8.50
C GLY A 367 3.25 -20.20 8.68
N THR A 368 2.55 -21.02 9.44
CA THR A 368 2.74 -22.47 9.41
C THR A 368 1.93 -22.97 8.24
N ASP A 369 2.62 -23.45 7.22
CA ASP A 369 2.07 -24.40 6.25
C ASP A 369 1.27 -25.48 7.03
N PRO A 370 0.01 -25.74 6.69
CA PRO A 370 -0.69 -26.88 7.25
C PRO A 370 0.02 -28.16 6.79
N ILE A 371 0.63 -28.86 7.73
CA ILE A 371 1.11 -30.23 7.57
C ILE A 371 -0.12 -31.11 7.30
N CYS A 372 -0.38 -31.41 6.04
CA CYS A 372 -1.33 -32.45 5.67
C CYS A 372 -0.65 -33.82 5.83
N GLN A 373 -1.22 -34.66 6.69
CA GLN A 373 -0.94 -36.09 6.71
C GLN A 373 -1.25 -36.67 5.32
N SER A 374 -0.24 -37.26 4.70
CA SER A 374 -0.36 -37.96 3.42
C SER A 374 -1.20 -39.22 3.59
N SER A 375 -2.46 -39.18 3.16
CA SER A 375 -3.14 -40.35 2.63
C SER A 375 -2.95 -40.35 1.11
N GLU A 376 -2.32 -41.40 0.58
CA GLU A 376 -2.11 -41.60 -0.84
C GLU A 376 -3.42 -41.43 -1.63
N SER A 377 -3.44 -40.49 -2.56
CA SER A 377 -4.39 -40.48 -3.67
C SER A 377 -3.63 -40.17 -4.95
N GLU A 378 -3.80 -41.05 -5.93
CA GLU A 378 -3.09 -41.09 -7.20
C GLU A 378 -3.02 -39.73 -7.93
N THR A 379 -1.79 -39.33 -8.25
CA THR A 379 -1.49 -38.25 -9.19
C THR A 379 -2.02 -38.56 -10.58
N THR A 380 -2.98 -37.77 -11.07
CA THR A 380 -3.24 -37.61 -12.50
C THR A 380 -2.54 -36.35 -13.00
N ILE A 381 -1.57 -36.53 -13.89
CA ILE A 381 -0.80 -35.46 -14.51
C ILE A 381 -1.72 -34.65 -15.43
N GLY A 382 -2.01 -33.40 -15.06
CA GLY A 382 -2.76 -32.46 -15.89
C GLY A 382 -1.90 -31.89 -17.03
N SER A 383 -2.40 -32.02 -18.26
CA SER A 383 -1.78 -31.56 -19.50
C SER A 383 -1.86 -30.02 -19.67
N PRO A 384 -1.04 -29.37 -20.55
CA PRO A 384 -0.89 -27.91 -20.66
C PRO A 384 -2.11 -27.09 -21.13
N SER A 385 -3.31 -27.66 -21.20
CA SER A 385 -4.52 -26.98 -21.67
C SER A 385 -5.29 -26.21 -20.57
N MET A 386 -4.79 -26.19 -19.34
CA MET A 386 -5.48 -25.56 -18.19
C MET A 386 -5.34 -24.02 -18.12
N TYR A 387 -4.55 -23.40 -19.00
CA TYR A 387 -4.38 -21.94 -19.09
C TYR A 387 -4.92 -21.31 -20.38
N SER A 388 -6.00 -21.84 -20.96
CA SER A 388 -6.74 -21.07 -21.98
C SER A 388 -7.81 -20.19 -21.31
N ILE A 389 -7.47 -18.92 -21.07
CA ILE A 389 -8.47 -17.89 -20.72
C ILE A 389 -9.30 -17.65 -21.97
N ASN A 390 -10.47 -18.28 -22.02
CA ASN A 390 -11.45 -18.10 -23.08
C ASN A 390 -12.27 -16.83 -22.77
N THR A 391 -11.95 -15.71 -23.42
CA THR A 391 -12.70 -14.45 -23.34
C THR A 391 -14.04 -14.58 -24.08
N LYS A 392 -15.06 -15.15 -23.42
CA LYS A 392 -16.45 -14.98 -23.87
C LYS A 392 -17.00 -13.68 -23.31
N ARG A 393 -17.02 -12.67 -24.20
CA ARG A 393 -17.79 -11.42 -24.10
C ARG A 393 -19.21 -11.71 -23.61
N THR A 394 -19.47 -11.45 -22.34
CA THR A 394 -20.80 -11.57 -21.73
C THR A 394 -21.70 -10.50 -22.33
N ARG A 395 -22.66 -10.96 -23.14
CA ARG A 395 -23.69 -10.12 -23.75
C ARG A 395 -24.70 -9.78 -22.65
N TRP A 396 -24.75 -8.53 -22.23
CA TRP A 396 -25.62 -7.97 -21.19
C TRP A 396 -27.14 -8.09 -21.45
N VAL A 397 -27.54 -8.84 -22.48
CA VAL A 397 -28.93 -9.00 -22.92
C VAL A 397 -29.80 -9.60 -21.81
N TYR A 398 -29.27 -10.56 -21.03
CA TYR A 398 -30.02 -11.20 -19.94
C TYR A 398 -30.26 -10.26 -18.76
N PHE A 399 -29.33 -9.35 -18.47
CA PHE A 399 -29.45 -8.41 -17.36
C PHE A 399 -30.46 -7.30 -17.71
N TYR A 400 -30.42 -6.80 -18.94
CA TYR A 400 -31.41 -5.82 -19.42
C TYR A 400 -32.79 -6.44 -19.66
N SER A 401 -32.88 -7.72 -20.08
CA SER A 401 -34.17 -8.41 -20.20
C SER A 401 -34.81 -8.67 -18.83
N PHE A 402 -34.01 -9.00 -17.81
CA PHE A 402 -34.50 -9.23 -16.46
C PHE A 402 -34.97 -7.94 -15.79
N ALA A 403 -34.20 -6.85 -15.93
CA ALA A 403 -34.61 -5.53 -15.45
C ALA A 403 -35.85 -4.99 -16.17
N SER A 404 -35.97 -5.22 -17.49
CA SER A 404 -37.16 -4.80 -18.26
C SER A 404 -38.40 -5.64 -17.94
N ALA A 405 -38.25 -6.92 -17.61
CA ALA A 405 -39.35 -7.77 -17.17
C ALA A 405 -39.86 -7.35 -15.78
N ILE A 406 -38.96 -7.03 -14.85
CA ILE A 406 -39.32 -6.52 -13.52
C ILE A 406 -39.97 -5.13 -13.63
N GLY A 407 -39.45 -4.25 -14.48
CA GLY A 407 -40.06 -2.94 -14.73
C GLY A 407 -41.44 -3.02 -15.37
N PHE A 408 -41.68 -4.00 -16.25
CA PHE A 408 -43.00 -4.24 -16.84
C PHE A 408 -43.99 -4.84 -15.82
N ILE A 409 -43.51 -5.69 -14.91
CA ILE A 409 -44.31 -6.26 -13.82
C ILE A 409 -44.72 -5.15 -12.83
N GLU A 410 -43.81 -4.25 -12.43
CA GLU A 410 -44.18 -3.09 -11.60
C GLU A 410 -45.15 -2.15 -12.29
N LEU A 411 -45.04 -1.95 -13.61
CA LEU A 411 -45.97 -1.11 -14.36
C LEU A 411 -47.37 -1.74 -14.45
N LEU A 412 -47.45 -3.07 -14.54
CA LEU A 412 -48.72 -3.81 -14.46
C LEU A 412 -49.37 -3.70 -13.08
N PHE A 413 -48.56 -3.69 -12.00
CA PHE A 413 -49.05 -3.47 -10.63
C PHE A 413 -49.59 -2.05 -10.39
N ILE A 414 -49.02 -1.03 -11.04
CA ILE A 414 -49.51 0.37 -10.94
C ILE A 414 -50.81 0.55 -11.73
N VAL A 415 -51.00 -0.18 -12.83
CA VAL A 415 -52.19 -0.05 -13.69
C VAL A 415 -53.36 -0.91 -13.19
N SER A 416 -53.13 -1.95 -12.38
CA SER A 416 -54.18 -2.83 -11.84
C SER A 416 -54.71 -2.43 -10.47
N GLU A 417 -54.52 -1.18 -10.02
CA GLU A 417 -55.20 -0.64 -8.83
C GLU A 417 -56.69 -0.44 -9.15
N GLY A 418 -57.38 -1.57 -9.22
CA GLY A 418 -58.73 -1.68 -9.76
C GLY A 418 -59.14 -3.13 -9.91
N ARG A 419 -59.54 -3.72 -8.77
CA ARG A 419 -60.52 -4.81 -8.61
C ARG A 419 -59.99 -6.21 -8.26
N GLU A 420 -60.41 -6.63 -7.07
CA GLU A 420 -60.51 -7.99 -6.48
C GLU A 420 -59.20 -8.71 -6.10
N GLU A 421 -59.09 -8.98 -4.78
CA GLU A 421 -58.05 -9.77 -4.11
C GLU A 421 -57.93 -11.17 -4.74
N HIS A 422 -56.89 -11.37 -5.55
CA HIS A 422 -56.36 -12.69 -5.81
C HIS A 422 -54.91 -12.71 -5.31
N GLU A 423 -54.66 -13.49 -4.25
CA GLU A 423 -53.34 -13.72 -3.67
C GLU A 423 -52.38 -14.23 -4.76
N SER A 424 -51.26 -13.54 -4.98
CA SER A 424 -50.27 -13.94 -5.99
C SER A 424 -49.56 -15.23 -5.57
N ASP A 425 -49.26 -16.11 -6.53
CA ASP A 425 -48.55 -17.38 -6.26
C ASP A 425 -47.21 -17.17 -5.56
N LEU A 426 -46.59 -16.00 -5.75
CA LEU A 426 -45.35 -15.59 -5.09
C LEU A 426 -45.56 -15.26 -3.59
N ALA A 427 -46.66 -14.61 -3.24
CA ALA A 427 -47.02 -14.32 -1.84
C ALA A 427 -47.37 -15.61 -1.08
N ARG A 428 -48.08 -16.54 -1.75
CA ARG A 428 -48.36 -17.87 -1.22
C ARG A 428 -47.09 -18.68 -1.00
N PHE A 429 -46.16 -18.66 -1.97
CA PHE A 429 -44.86 -19.32 -1.85
C PHE A 429 -44.02 -18.73 -0.71
N GLY A 430 -43.89 -17.40 -0.64
CA GLY A 430 -43.17 -16.71 0.43
C GLY A 430 -43.68 -17.06 1.83
N ARG A 431 -45.01 -17.16 2.00
CA ARG A 431 -45.63 -17.60 3.28
C ARG A 431 -45.32 -19.05 3.64
N VAL A 432 -45.35 -19.96 2.67
CA VAL A 432 -45.04 -21.39 2.91
C VAL A 432 -43.59 -21.57 3.34
N VAL A 433 -42.65 -20.92 2.66
CA VAL A 433 -41.22 -21.03 2.97
C VAL A 433 -40.90 -20.37 4.31
N LYS A 434 -41.46 -19.19 4.61
CA LYS A 434 -41.30 -18.51 5.90
C LYS A 434 -41.80 -19.35 7.09
N ARG A 435 -42.90 -20.09 6.91
CA ARG A 435 -43.42 -21.02 7.93
C ARG A 435 -42.52 -22.23 8.13
N LYS A 436 -41.92 -22.79 7.06
CA LYS A 436 -40.97 -23.90 7.15
C LYS A 436 -39.65 -23.49 7.84
N ILE A 437 -39.16 -22.26 7.61
CA ILE A 437 -37.98 -21.70 8.28
C ILE A 437 -38.21 -21.56 9.79
N GLN A 438 -39.36 -21.04 10.22
CA GLN A 438 -39.68 -20.86 11.64
C GLN A 438 -39.85 -22.17 12.43
N CYS A 439 -40.11 -23.29 11.76
CA CYS A 439 -40.21 -24.61 12.40
C CYS A 439 -38.85 -25.30 12.63
N GLY A 440 -37.73 -24.71 12.20
CA GLY A 440 -36.38 -25.25 12.45
C GLY A 440 -36.01 -26.51 11.66
N GLU A 441 -36.82 -26.90 10.68
CA GLU A 441 -36.52 -28.01 9.77
C GLU A 441 -35.53 -27.54 8.69
N VAL A 442 -34.40 -28.22 8.48
CA VAL A 442 -33.39 -27.86 7.46
C VAL A 442 -33.55 -28.71 6.17
N SER A 443 -34.61 -29.51 6.10
CA SER A 443 -34.91 -30.44 5.00
C SER A 443 -35.53 -29.76 3.77
N TRP A 444 -36.17 -28.60 3.94
CA TRP A 444 -36.91 -27.92 2.86
C TRP A 444 -36.01 -27.29 1.79
N ILE A 445 -34.72 -27.06 2.08
CA ILE A 445 -33.78 -26.43 1.12
C ILE A 445 -33.62 -27.27 -0.14
N GLU A 446 -33.61 -28.60 -0.03
CA GLU A 446 -33.49 -29.49 -1.20
C GLU A 446 -34.77 -29.51 -2.06
N GLU A 447 -35.91 -29.10 -1.51
CA GLU A 447 -37.17 -28.95 -2.27
C GLU A 447 -37.23 -27.65 -3.07
N ILE A 448 -36.43 -26.64 -2.71
CA ILE A 448 -36.46 -25.29 -3.30
C ILE A 448 -35.28 -25.04 -4.24
N VAL A 449 -34.13 -25.65 -3.96
CA VAL A 449 -32.93 -25.51 -4.80
C VAL A 449 -33.08 -26.35 -6.07
N ASP A 450 -32.64 -25.79 -7.20
CA ASP A 450 -32.79 -26.42 -8.52
C ASP A 450 -32.21 -27.85 -8.54
N PRO A 451 -33.00 -28.88 -8.89
CA PRO A 451 -32.55 -30.28 -8.91
C PRO A 451 -31.33 -30.53 -9.79
N ARG A 452 -31.08 -29.67 -10.80
CA ARG A 452 -29.92 -29.76 -11.70
C ARG A 452 -28.59 -29.52 -11.00
N LEU A 453 -28.60 -28.93 -9.80
CA LEU A 453 -27.40 -28.75 -8.97
C LEU A 453 -26.94 -30.05 -8.33
N ASN A 454 -27.76 -31.11 -8.34
CA ASN A 454 -27.39 -32.49 -7.98
C ASN A 454 -26.67 -32.60 -6.62
N GLY A 455 -27.10 -31.80 -5.64
CA GLY A 455 -26.51 -31.73 -4.29
C GLY A 455 -25.19 -30.96 -4.16
N LYS A 456 -24.65 -30.38 -5.25
CA LYS A 456 -23.40 -29.61 -5.24
C LYS A 456 -23.64 -28.14 -4.88
N PHE A 457 -24.11 -27.87 -3.67
CA PHE A 457 -24.26 -26.51 -3.15
C PHE A 457 -24.07 -26.48 -1.63
N SER A 458 -23.61 -25.34 -1.10
CA SER A 458 -23.53 -25.14 0.34
C SER A 458 -24.92 -24.89 0.91
N ARG A 459 -25.39 -25.81 1.77
CA ARG A 459 -26.71 -25.71 2.41
C ARG A 459 -26.86 -24.42 3.20
N LYS A 460 -25.79 -23.98 3.88
CA LYS A 460 -25.76 -22.75 4.66
C LYS A 460 -25.95 -21.51 3.76
N GLN A 461 -25.27 -21.46 2.63
CA GLN A 461 -25.40 -20.35 1.68
C GLN A 461 -26.78 -20.30 1.00
N ALA A 462 -27.29 -21.46 0.60
CA ALA A 462 -28.64 -21.55 0.02
C ALA A 462 -29.70 -21.08 1.02
N THR A 463 -29.55 -21.40 2.30
CA THR A 463 -30.44 -20.94 3.38
C THR A 463 -30.41 -19.41 3.49
N THR A 464 -29.22 -18.82 3.61
CA THR A 464 -29.05 -17.36 3.73
C THR A 464 -29.59 -16.61 2.51
N MET A 465 -29.38 -17.15 1.31
CA MET A 465 -29.91 -16.55 0.07
C MET A 465 -31.44 -16.58 0.01
N VAL A 466 -32.07 -17.67 0.46
CA VAL A 466 -33.54 -17.77 0.51
C VAL A 466 -34.12 -16.85 1.58
N GLU A 467 -33.50 -16.76 2.76
CA GLU A 467 -33.92 -15.86 3.84
C GLU A 467 -33.83 -14.38 3.43
N LEU A 468 -32.74 -14.00 2.75
CA LEU A 468 -32.58 -12.67 2.17
C LEU A 468 -33.62 -12.40 1.09
N GLY A 469 -33.85 -13.36 0.19
CA GLY A 469 -34.86 -13.25 -0.87
C GLY A 469 -36.26 -13.00 -0.32
N ILE A 470 -36.66 -13.73 0.73
CA ILE A 470 -37.96 -13.57 1.41
C ILE A 470 -38.05 -12.21 2.09
N SER A 471 -36.97 -11.76 2.74
CA SER A 471 -36.94 -10.46 3.43
C SER A 471 -37.06 -9.29 2.46
N CYS A 472 -36.54 -9.41 1.24
CA CYS A 472 -36.65 -8.40 0.20
C CYS A 472 -38.06 -8.26 -0.39
N VAL A 473 -38.88 -9.33 -0.34
CA VAL A 473 -40.25 -9.35 -0.86
C VAL A 473 -41.32 -9.24 0.23
N GLU A 474 -40.92 -8.91 1.46
CA GLU A 474 -41.84 -8.74 2.60
C GLU A 474 -42.94 -7.71 2.29
N GLU A 475 -44.19 -7.99 2.65
CA GLU A 475 -45.32 -7.11 2.34
C GLU A 475 -45.17 -5.75 3.04
N ASP A 476 -44.67 -5.76 4.28
CA ASP A 476 -44.34 -4.55 5.03
C ASP A 476 -43.03 -3.92 4.54
N ARG A 477 -43.15 -2.80 3.83
CA ARG A 477 -42.03 -2.05 3.26
C ARG A 477 -41.00 -1.60 4.30
N ASN A 478 -41.39 -1.42 5.56
CA ASN A 478 -40.48 -1.00 6.63
C ASN A 478 -39.64 -2.16 7.20
N LYS A 479 -40.01 -3.41 6.89
CA LYS A 479 -39.28 -4.60 7.31
C LYS A 479 -38.32 -5.13 6.24
N ARG A 480 -38.37 -4.56 5.03
CA ARG A 480 -37.43 -4.90 3.96
C ARG A 480 -36.04 -4.40 4.32
N PRO A 481 -34.98 -5.21 4.13
CA PRO A 481 -33.63 -4.78 4.40
C PRO A 481 -33.20 -3.67 3.43
N THR A 482 -32.30 -2.81 3.89
CA THR A 482 -31.64 -1.83 3.01
C THR A 482 -30.65 -2.55 2.10
N MET A 483 -30.31 -1.95 0.96
CA MET A 483 -29.31 -2.53 0.05
C MET A 483 -27.95 -2.76 0.71
N ASP A 484 -27.58 -1.91 1.69
CA ASP A 484 -26.38 -2.08 2.49
C ASP A 484 -26.43 -3.34 3.37
N ALA A 485 -27.55 -3.59 4.04
CA ALA A 485 -27.76 -4.79 4.84
C ALA A 485 -27.79 -6.08 4.00
N VAL A 486 -28.34 -6.01 2.78
CA VAL A 486 -28.32 -7.15 1.82
C VAL A 486 -26.89 -7.45 1.39
N VAL A 487 -26.08 -6.43 1.09
CA VAL A 487 -24.69 -6.60 0.69
C VAL A 487 -23.85 -7.17 1.84
N GLN A 488 -24.01 -6.67 3.07
CA GLN A 488 -23.30 -7.23 4.22
C GLN A 488 -23.63 -8.71 4.47
N ALA A 489 -24.91 -9.09 4.43
CA ALA A 489 -25.31 -10.48 4.63
C ALA A 489 -24.79 -11.43 3.53
N LEU A 490 -24.61 -10.94 2.30
CA LEU A 490 -24.00 -11.71 1.21
C LEU A 490 -22.47 -11.81 1.36
N LEU A 491 -21.81 -10.78 1.88
CA LEU A 491 -20.36 -10.79 2.15
C LEU A 491 -20.02 -11.76 3.29
N GLU A 492 -20.80 -11.78 4.37
CA GLU A 492 -20.65 -12.75 5.47
C GLU A 492 -20.84 -14.20 4.99
N CYS A 493 -21.61 -14.40 3.92
CA CYS A 493 -21.86 -15.70 3.31
C CYS A 493 -20.69 -16.20 2.44
N GLN A 494 -19.91 -15.28 1.85
CA GLN A 494 -18.70 -15.59 1.06
C GLN A 494 -17.51 -16.01 1.95
N ASP A 495 -17.41 -15.48 3.17
CA ASP A 495 -16.32 -15.80 4.11
C ASP A 495 -16.34 -17.24 4.65
N VAL A 496 -17.41 -18.00 4.38
CA VAL A 496 -17.54 -19.40 4.81
C VAL A 496 -16.83 -20.36 3.85
N ASP A 497 -16.74 -20.04 2.55
CA ASP A 497 -16.05 -20.90 1.56
C ASP A 497 -14.53 -20.65 1.50
N ALA A 498 -14.04 -19.56 2.09
CA ALA A 498 -12.60 -19.30 2.20
C ALA A 498 -11.91 -20.12 3.32
N ARG A 499 -12.68 -20.91 4.08
CA ARG A 499 -12.18 -21.80 5.14
C ARG A 499 -12.49 -23.27 4.83
N CYS A 500 -11.94 -23.76 3.74
CA CYS A 500 -11.47 -25.14 3.51
C CYS A 500 -11.29 -25.34 2.00
N SER A 501 -10.06 -25.25 1.52
CA SER A 501 -9.59 -25.82 0.26
C SER A 501 -8.12 -26.19 0.41
#